data_AF-A0A170XDY0-F1
#
_entry.id   AF-A0A170XDY0-F1
#
_cell.length_a   1.000
_cell.length_b   1.000
_cell.length_c   1.000
_cell.angle_alpha   90.00
_cell.angle_beta   90.00
_cell.angle_gamma   90.00
#
_symmetry.space_group_name_H-M   'P 1'
#
loop_
_entity.id
_entity.type
_entity.pdbx_description
1 polymer ?
#
loop_
_entity_poly.entity_id
_entity_poly.type
_entity_poly.pdbx_seq_one_letter_code
_entity_poly.pdbx_strand_id
1 'polypeptide(L)' 'SYHIQKSRCAQCGYPSKKLRHYNWSVKAQRRKTTGTGRMRYLKVVRRRFRNGFREGPRPVKKVTS' A
#
# COMPACT_ATOMS: atom_id res chain seq x y z
N SER A 1 5.83 17.39 -11.80
CA SER A 1 5.78 17.95 -10.42
C SER A 1 7.13 18.17 -9.78
N TYR A 2 8.20 17.48 -10.20
CA TYR A 2 9.53 17.78 -9.67
C TYR A 2 10.03 19.11 -10.21
N HIS A 3 10.36 20.04 -9.32
CA HIS A 3 10.90 21.34 -9.66
C HIS A 3 12.43 21.26 -9.57
N ILE A 4 13.13 21.49 -10.69
CA ILE A 4 14.58 21.25 -10.82
C ILE A 4 15.38 22.21 -9.94
N GLN A 5 15.18 23.52 -10.09
CA GLN A 5 15.93 24.52 -9.32
C GLN A 5 15.74 24.38 -7.81
N LYS A 6 14.50 24.15 -7.37
CA LYS A 6 14.14 23.96 -5.96
C LYS A 6 14.37 22.54 -5.46
N SER A 7 14.81 21.64 -6.35
CA SER A 7 15.02 20.22 -6.12
C SER A 7 13.90 19.54 -5.31
N ARG A 8 12.63 19.89 -5.59
CA ARG A 8 11.49 19.47 -4.78
C ARG A 8 10.27 19.08 -5.61
N CYS A 9 9.63 17.97 -5.25
CA CYS A 9 8.39 17.56 -5.86
C CYS A 9 7.17 18.26 -5.26
N ALA A 10 6.44 19.02 -6.09
CA ALA A 10 5.19 19.68 -5.71
C ALA A 10 4.06 18.70 -5.37
N GLN A 11 4.13 17.43 -5.80
CA GLN A 11 3.07 16.45 -5.56
C GLN A 11 3.32 15.66 -4.28
N CYS A 12 4.44 14.93 -4.20
CA CYS A 12 4.75 14.01 -3.10
C CYS A 12 5.72 14.57 -2.07
N GLY A 13 6.42 15.67 -2.35
CA GLY A 13 7.39 16.26 -1.43
C GLY A 13 8.80 15.67 -1.49
N TYR A 14 9.10 14.71 -2.38
CA TYR A 14 10.47 14.21 -2.59
C TYR A 14 11.45 15.39 -2.72
N PRO A 15 12.60 15.41 -2.00
CA PRO A 15 13.24 14.30 -1.27
C PRO A 15 12.84 14.13 0.21
N SER A 16 11.80 14.80 0.69
CA SER A 16 11.36 14.65 2.08
C SER A 16 10.98 13.20 2.43
N LYS A 17 11.37 12.74 3.64
CA LYS A 17 11.05 11.40 4.16
C LYS A 17 9.55 11.13 4.24
N LYS A 18 8.76 12.14 4.62
CA LYS A 18 7.31 12.05 4.70
C LYS A 18 6.68 12.55 3.40
N LEU A 19 5.61 11.87 2.98
CA LEU A 19 4.78 12.32 1.86
C LEU A 19 4.10 13.64 2.20
N ARG A 20 4.08 14.56 1.23
CA ARG A 20 3.36 15.83 1.33
C ARG A 20 1.86 15.57 1.47
N HIS A 21 1.30 16.00 2.60
CA HIS A 21 -0.11 15.91 2.96
C HIS A 21 -0.61 17.27 3.50
N TYR A 22 -1.81 17.66 3.08
CA TYR A 22 -2.46 18.88 3.55
C TYR A 22 -3.94 18.60 3.82
N ASN A 23 -4.39 18.91 5.03
CA ASN A 23 -5.77 18.65 5.48
C ASN A 23 -6.82 19.39 4.64
N TRP A 24 -6.49 20.59 4.17
CA TRP A 24 -7.37 21.39 3.31
C TRP A 24 -7.53 20.84 1.89
N SER A 25 -6.67 19.91 1.43
CA SER A 25 -6.71 19.36 0.06
C SER A 25 -7.37 17.98 0.00
N VAL A 26 -8.67 17.91 0.31
CA VAL A 26 -9.44 16.65 0.45
C VAL A 26 -9.34 15.75 -0.79
N LYS A 27 -9.50 16.32 -1.99
CA LYS A 27 -9.41 15.57 -3.26
C LYS A 27 -8.03 14.96 -3.49
N ALA A 28 -6.97 15.67 -3.09
CA ALA A 28 -5.60 15.17 -3.22
C ALA A 28 -5.33 14.01 -2.25
N GLN A 29 -5.89 14.06 -1.04
CA GLN A 29 -5.83 12.95 -0.08
C GLN A 29 -6.53 11.71 -0.64
N ARG A 30 -7.76 11.85 -1.15
CA ARG A 30 -8.53 10.72 -1.72
C ARG A 30 -7.81 10.01 -2.87
N ARG A 31 -7.09 10.74 -3.72
CA ARG A 31 -6.35 10.17 -4.86
C ARG A 31 -5.12 9.34 -4.46
N LYS A 32 -4.60 9.54 -3.24
CA LYS A 32 -3.34 8.92 -2.79
C LYS A 32 -3.51 7.97 -1.63
N THR A 33 -4.67 7.99 -0.96
CA THR A 33 -4.91 7.18 0.23
C THR A 33 -4.75 5.69 -0.07
N THR A 34 -4.53 4.91 0.98
CA THR A 34 -4.48 3.45 0.91
C THR A 34 -5.76 2.91 0.27
N GLY A 35 -5.64 1.86 -0.55
CA GLY A 35 -6.80 1.31 -1.28
C GLY A 35 -6.93 1.77 -2.73
N THR A 36 -6.33 2.88 -3.12
CA THR A 36 -6.38 3.39 -4.51
C THR A 36 -5.57 2.54 -5.50
N GLY A 37 -4.49 1.90 -5.02
CA GLY A 37 -3.58 1.09 -5.84
C GLY A 37 -3.69 -0.43 -5.65
N ARG A 38 -2.76 -1.18 -6.25
CA ARG A 38 -2.81 -2.65 -6.31
C ARG A 38 -2.74 -3.36 -4.94
N MET A 39 -2.27 -2.70 -3.87
CA MET A 39 -2.17 -3.24 -2.50
C MET A 39 -1.68 -4.70 -2.42
N ARG A 40 -0.50 -5.00 -3.00
CA ARG A 40 0.02 -6.38 -3.13
C ARG A 40 0.04 -7.15 -1.81
N TYR A 41 0.45 -6.49 -0.72
CA TYR A 41 0.53 -7.11 0.60
C TYR A 41 -0.82 -7.11 1.32
N LEU A 42 -1.42 -5.94 1.54
CA LEU A 42 -2.62 -5.77 2.37
C LEU A 42 -3.81 -6.61 1.92
N LYS A 43 -3.96 -6.85 0.61
CA LYS A 43 -5.02 -7.74 0.08
C LYS A 43 -4.91 -9.18 0.58
N VAL A 44 -3.69 -9.69 0.74
CA VAL A 44 -3.43 -11.05 1.19
C VAL A 44 -3.52 -11.16 2.71
N VAL A 45 -3.19 -10.08 3.44
CA VAL A 45 -3.21 -10.05 4.92
C VAL A 45 -4.57 -10.47 5.47
N ARG A 46 -5.69 -9.95 4.93
CA ARG A 46 -7.04 -10.33 5.38
C ARG A 46 -7.32 -11.83 5.24
N ARG A 47 -6.81 -12.46 4.18
CA ARG A 47 -6.92 -13.91 3.98
C ARG A 47 -6.04 -14.68 4.96
N ARG A 48 -4.80 -14.24 5.16
CA ARG A 48 -3.87 -14.85 6.13
C ARG A 48 -4.40 -14.76 7.55
N PHE A 49 -4.99 -13.63 7.92
CA PHE A 49 -5.60 -13.41 9.24
C PHE A 49 -6.67 -14.46 9.55
N ARG A 50 -7.63 -14.67 8.63
CA ARG A 50 -8.67 -15.71 8.79
C ARG A 50 -8.09 -17.13 8.87
N ASN A 51 -6.91 -17.34 8.29
CA ASN A 51 -6.22 -18.63 8.31
C ASN A 51 -5.20 -18.73 9.46
N GLY A 52 -5.21 -17.80 10.43
CA GLY A 52 -4.32 -17.83 11.60
C GLY A 52 -2.84 -17.57 11.30
N PHE A 53 -2.54 -16.81 10.24
CA PHE A 53 -1.17 -16.48 9.81
C PHE A 53 -0.23 -17.68 9.60
N ARG A 54 -0.79 -18.87 9.34
CA ARG A 54 -0.02 -20.11 9.14
C ARG A 54 1.16 -19.94 8.20
N GLU A 55 2.28 -20.51 8.62
CA GLU A 55 3.54 -20.59 7.88
C GLU A 55 3.85 -22.08 7.69
N GLY A 56 4.21 -22.50 6.47
CA GLY A 56 4.47 -23.92 6.18
C GLY A 56 4.05 -24.39 4.78
N PRO A 57 4.28 -25.67 4.47
CA PRO A 57 4.11 -26.24 3.13
C PRO A 57 2.63 -26.23 2.69
N ARG A 58 2.45 -26.31 1.37
CA ARG A 58 1.11 -26.29 0.73
C ARG A 58 0.24 -27.43 1.29
N PRO A 59 -1.08 -27.23 1.40
CA PRO A 59 -1.97 -28.30 1.85
C PRO A 59 -1.82 -29.52 0.94
N VAL A 60 -1.60 -30.68 1.56
CA VAL A 60 -1.52 -31.97 0.88
C VAL A 60 -2.91 -32.39 0.40
N LYS A 61 -3.00 -33.02 -0.78
CA LYS A 61 -4.26 -33.56 -1.29
C LYS A 61 -4.72 -34.69 -0.36
N LYS A 62 -5.98 -34.67 0.06
CA LYS A 62 -6.58 -35.80 0.77
C LYS A 62 -6.86 -36.90 -0.26
N VAL A 63 -6.26 -38.07 -0.10
CA VAL A 63 -6.62 -39.27 -0.86
C VAL A 63 -7.87 -39.83 -0.20
N THR A 64 -8.99 -39.83 -0.91
CA THR A 64 -10.21 -40.53 -0.48
C THR A 64 -9.97 -42.03 -0.67
N SER A 65 -10.14 -42.80 0.40
CA SER A 65 -10.18 -44.27 0.35
C SER A 65 -11.39 -44.77 -0.42
#